data_AF-A0A5E9B9N8-F1
#
_entry.id   AF-A0A5E9B9N8-F1
#
_cell.length_a   1.000
_cell.length_b   1.000
_cell.length_c   1.000
_cell.angle_alpha   90.00
_cell.angle_beta   90.00
_cell.angle_gamma   90.00
#
_symmetry.space_group_name_H-M   'P 1'
#
loop_
_entity.id
_entity.type
_entity.pdbx_description
1 polymer ?
#
loop_
_entity_poly.entity_id
_entity_poly.type
_entity_poly.pdbx_seq_one_letter_code
_entity_poly.pdbx_strand_id
1 'polypeptide(L)' 'MTSSHSGTVTTRTIRIAAAVIRDEGGRLLLVRKRGTKAFMQAGGKIEPGELPPAALARELREEL' A
#
# COMPACT_ATOMS: atom_id res chain seq x y z
N MET A 1 13.85 -43.24 -1.58
CA MET A 1 13.85 -42.11 -2.53
C MET A 1 13.17 -40.92 -1.85
N THR A 2 13.93 -40.06 -1.19
CA THR A 2 13.40 -38.84 -0.55
C THR A 2 13.72 -37.65 -1.45
N SER A 3 12.73 -37.21 -2.22
CA SER A 3 12.86 -36.03 -3.09
C SER A 3 12.82 -34.76 -2.25
N SER A 4 14.00 -34.20 -2.00
CA SER A 4 14.22 -32.87 -1.45
C SER A 4 13.69 -31.80 -2.41
N HIS A 5 12.59 -31.15 -2.05
CA HIS A 5 12.08 -29.98 -2.77
C HIS A 5 12.86 -28.74 -2.31
N SER A 6 13.94 -28.43 -3.03
CA SER A 6 14.61 -27.13 -2.96
C SER A 6 13.81 -26.13 -3.82
N GLY A 7 12.80 -25.50 -3.21
CA GLY A 7 12.05 -24.42 -3.85
C GLY A 7 12.70 -23.07 -3.56
N THR A 8 13.32 -22.43 -4.55
CA THR A 8 13.84 -21.07 -4.43
C THR A 8 12.67 -20.10 -4.25
N VAL A 9 12.56 -19.44 -3.09
CA VAL A 9 11.54 -18.41 -2.85
C VAL A 9 11.98 -17.11 -3.51
N THR A 10 11.34 -16.72 -4.61
CA THR A 10 11.57 -15.43 -5.26
C THR A 10 10.84 -14.32 -4.50
N THR A 11 11.59 -13.36 -3.94
CA THR A 11 11.02 -12.18 -3.27
C THR A 11 10.32 -11.27 -4.28
N ARG A 12 8.99 -11.09 -4.14
CA ARG A 12 8.22 -10.12 -4.92
C ARG A 12 8.20 -8.76 -4.22
N THR A 13 8.78 -7.75 -4.87
CA THR A 13 8.70 -6.35 -4.38
C THR A 13 7.39 -5.71 -4.80
N ILE A 14 6.71 -5.05 -3.85
CA ILE A 14 5.53 -4.21 -4.12
C ILE A 14 5.91 -2.77 -3.77
N ARG A 15 5.76 -1.85 -4.73
CA ARG A 15 5.98 -0.42 -4.52
C ARG A 15 4.64 0.27 -4.29
N ILE A 16 4.60 1.08 -3.24
CA ILE A 16 3.38 1.69 -2.71
C ILE A 16 3.68 3.15 -2.43
N ALA A 17 2.75 4.04 -2.74
CA ALA A 17 2.77 5.44 -2.32
C ALA A 17 1.67 5.62 -1.27
N ALA A 18 2.02 6.24 -0.14
CA ALA A 18 1.09 6.45 0.97
C ALA A 18 1.22 7.87 1.52
N ALA A 19 0.11 8.46 1.94
CA ALA A 19 0.07 9.79 2.54
C ALA A 19 0.06 9.70 4.06
N VAL A 20 0.71 10.67 4.73
CA VAL A 20 0.52 10.95 6.15
C VAL A 20 -0.28 12.25 6.23
N ILE A 21 -1.58 12.13 6.50
CA ILE A 21 -2.51 13.26 6.54
C ILE A 21 -2.84 13.55 8.00
N ARG A 22 -2.58 14.78 8.44
CA ARG A 22 -2.84 15.24 9.81
C ARG A 22 -3.72 16.48 9.80
N ASP A 23 -4.59 16.59 10.80
CA ASP A 23 -5.29 17.85 11.07
C ASP A 23 -4.49 18.77 12.00
N GLU A 24 -5.03 19.95 12.30
CA GLU A 24 -4.41 20.94 13.20
C GLU A 24 -4.28 20.43 14.64
N GLY A 25 -5.11 19.46 15.04
CA GLY A 25 -5.04 18.79 16.34
C GLY A 25 -4.01 17.67 16.41
N GLY A 26 -3.28 17.39 15.31
CA GLY A 26 -2.28 16.34 15.23
C GLY A 26 -2.86 14.92 15.09
N ARG A 27 -4.16 14.78 14.82
CA ARG A 27 -4.78 13.46 14.58
C ARG A 27 -4.46 13.01 13.15
N LEU A 28 -4.26 11.70 12.96
CA LEU A 28 -3.99 11.12 11.65
C LEU A 28 -5.27 10.59 11.01
N LEU A 29 -5.47 10.89 9.71
CA LEU A 29 -6.48 10.23 8.90
C LEU A 29 -5.95 8.85 8.45
N LEU A 30 -6.70 7.80 8.75
CA LEU A 30 -6.41 6.43 8.35
C LEU A 30 -7.62 5.83 7.64
N VAL A 31 -7.38 4.90 6.73
CA VAL A 31 -8.42 4.14 6.03
C VAL A 31 -8.47 2.70 6.53
N ARG A 32 -9.58 1.99 6.25
CA ARG A 32 -9.72 0.57 6.56
C ARG A 32 -10.47 -0.13 5.43
N LYS A 33 -9.80 -1.07 4.77
CA LYS A 33 -10.43 -1.90 3.72
C LYS A 33 -11.54 -2.76 4.33
N ARG A 34 -12.67 -2.87 3.61
CA ARG A 34 -13.80 -3.71 4.02
C ARG A 34 -13.33 -5.15 4.27
N GLY A 35 -13.71 -5.71 5.42
CA GLY A 35 -13.32 -7.06 5.82
C GLY A 35 -11.94 -7.18 6.48
N THR A 36 -11.24 -6.07 6.72
CA THR A 36 -9.95 -6.08 7.44
C THR A 36 -10.09 -5.48 8.84
N LYS A 37 -9.19 -5.89 9.76
CA LYS A 37 -9.15 -5.39 11.15
C LYS A 37 -8.20 -4.22 11.34
N ALA A 38 -7.17 -4.12 10.51
CA ALA A 38 -6.11 -3.12 10.65
C ALA A 38 -6.47 -1.81 9.94
N PHE A 39 -6.11 -0.69 10.57
CA PHE A 39 -6.04 0.61 9.90
C PHE A 39 -4.76 0.71 9.08
N MET A 40 -4.81 1.50 8.01
CA MET A 40 -3.70 1.74 7.10
C MET A 40 -3.65 3.21 6.68
N GLN A 41 -2.49 3.65 6.22
CA GLN A 41 -2.37 4.95 5.57
C GLN A 41 -3.16 4.93 4.26
N ALA A 42 -3.72 6.08 3.87
CA ALA A 42 -4.37 6.24 2.57
C ALA A 42 -3.33 6.19 1.44
N GLY A 43 -3.71 5.61 0.30
CA GLY A 43 -2.84 5.41 -0.84
C GLY A 43 -2.76 3.96 -1.30
N GLY A 44 -1.91 3.70 -2.27
CA GLY A 44 -1.95 2.43 -2.97
C GLY A 44 -0.75 2.16 -3.87
N LYS A 45 -0.92 1.13 -4.70
CA LYS A 45 0.16 0.62 -5.54
C LYS A 45 0.52 1.66 -6.59
N ILE A 46 1.82 1.76 -6.87
CA ILE A 46 2.30 2.56 -8.00
C ILE A 46 2.12 1.71 -9.25
N GLU A 47 1.33 2.21 -10.20
CA GLU A 47 1.13 1.51 -11.48
C GLU A 47 2.37 1.65 -12.39
N PRO A 48 2.57 0.73 -13.35
CA PRO A 48 3.72 0.80 -14.26
C PRO A 48 3.81 2.15 -14.98
N GLY A 49 4.94 2.84 -14.81
CA GLY A 49 5.19 4.14 -15.44
C GLY A 49 4.70 5.36 -14.64
N GLU A 50 4.00 5.17 -13.52
CA GLU A 50 3.61 6.29 -12.66
C GLU A 50 4.77 6.82 -11.82
N LEU A 51 4.81 8.14 -11.64
CA LEU A 51 5.61 8.77 -10.60
C LEU A 51 4.89 8.63 -9.25
N PRO A 52 5.62 8.44 -8.12
CA PRO A 52 4.99 8.25 -6.82
C PRO A 52 3.98 9.34 -6.40
N PRO A 53 4.21 10.65 -6.64
CA PRO A 53 3.22 11.68 -6.32
C PRO A 53 1.94 11.57 -7.16
N ALA A 54 2.05 11.16 -8.43
CA ALA A 54 0.90 10.99 -9.32
C ALA A 54 0.03 9.80 -8.88
N ALA A 55 0.67 8.65 -8.57
CA ALA A 55 0.00 7.48 -8.02
C ALA A 55 -0.73 7.84 -6.71
N LEU A 56 -0.05 8.54 -5.80
CA LEU A 56 -0.66 8.95 -4.53
C LEU A 56 -1.89 9.84 -4.74
N ALA A 57 -1.79 10.84 -5.63
CA ALA A 57 -2.90 11.75 -5.90
C ALA A 57 -4.10 11.05 -6.54
N ARG A 58 -3.89 10.03 -7.37
CA ARG A 58 -4.96 9.19 -7.94
C ARG A 58 -5.65 8.38 -6.84
N GLU A 59 -4.88 7.61 -6.07
CA GLU A 59 -5.40 6.76 -4.99
C GLU A 59 -6.20 7.57 -3.95
N LEU A 60 -5.69 8.74 -3.54
CA LEU A 60 -6.42 9.60 -2.59
C LEU A 60 -7.78 10.08 -3.12
N ARG A 61 -7.94 10.26 -4.43
CA ARG A 61 -9.24 10.64 -5.03
C ARG A 61 -10.21 9.47 -5.16
N GLU A 62 -9.70 8.24 -5.20
CA GLU A 62 -10.50 7.03 -5.28
C GLU A 62 -10.98 6.57 -3.91
N GLU A 63 -10.16 6.74 -2.87
CA GLU A 63 -10.40 6.21 -1.52
C GLU A 63 -11.10 7.18 -0.55
N LEU A 64 -10.96 8.50 -0.75
CA LEU A 64 -11.46 9.56 0.15
C LEU A 64 -12.58 10.37 -0.50
#